data_AF-A0A9X2BFP5-F1
#
_entry.id   AF-A0A9X2BFP5-F1
#
_cell.length_a   1.000
_cell.length_b   1.000
_cell.length_c   1.000
_cell.angle_alpha   90.00
_cell.angle_beta   90.00
_cell.angle_gamma   90.00
#
_symmetry.space_group_name_H-M   'P 1'
#
loop_
_entity.id
_entity.type
_entity.pdbx_description
1 polymer ?
#
loop_
_entity_poly.entity_id
_entity_poly.type
_entity_poly.pdbx_seq_one_letter_code
_entity_poly.pdbx_strand_id
1 'polypeptide(L)'
;MKNKKIVWGIGLTATLLFSQGFTTVNAESHKGKGNKKKTHVVDKNKNGIADTWEKKYKLSGKNIVKEDKDKDGLTNLVEYQLNLNPVSSDSDKDKLTDGLEDSDNDQLSNISEIELGTEPNNPDTDEDHINDGAEVSKDGVEYSQKVRNIDIKLETSDKKMNLKYKYKKNHTIIKANYKTTTKEMITSLVSELETKPDLSEDEMIAIITAKFGLEDHSYNLEAEIEFLDGKEIKIEKELLSDKDDQDNNDEDHGDGDHDND
;
A
#
# COMPACT_ATOMS: atom_id res chain seq x y z
N MET A 1 -15.91 29.14 30.65
CA MET A 1 -14.72 29.65 29.93
C MET A 1 -14.57 28.81 28.66
N LYS A 2 -14.61 29.45 27.48
CA LYS A 2 -14.63 28.78 26.17
C LYS A 2 -13.18 28.67 25.67
N ASN A 3 -12.61 27.47 25.68
CA ASN A 3 -11.28 27.26 25.09
C ASN A 3 -11.42 27.01 23.59
N LYS A 4 -10.87 27.94 22.82
CA LYS A 4 -10.82 27.95 21.36
C LYS A 4 -9.96 26.80 20.85
N LYS A 5 -10.49 26.04 19.88
CA LYS A 5 -9.71 25.10 19.07
C LYS A 5 -8.80 25.91 18.13
N ILE A 6 -7.50 25.70 18.21
CA ILE A 6 -6.55 26.15 17.19
C ILE A 6 -6.58 25.08 16.10
N VAL A 7 -7.16 25.44 14.96
CA VAL A 7 -7.09 24.66 13.72
C VAL A 7 -5.79 25.05 13.04
N TRP A 8 -4.82 24.15 12.97
CA TRP A 8 -3.71 24.29 12.04
C TRP A 8 -4.22 23.86 10.66
N GLY A 9 -4.51 24.85 9.82
CA GLY A 9 -4.59 24.65 8.38
C GLY A 9 -3.16 24.41 7.89
N ILE A 10 -2.87 23.18 7.51
CA ILE A 10 -1.67 22.87 6.74
C ILE A 10 -1.94 23.45 5.35
N GLY A 11 -1.45 24.67 5.15
CA GLY A 11 -1.31 25.19 3.80
C GLY A 11 -0.31 24.29 3.10
N LEU A 12 -0.72 23.72 1.96
CA LEU A 12 0.20 23.33 0.90
C LEU A 12 0.99 24.59 0.52
N THR A 13 2.07 24.88 1.25
CA THR A 13 3.19 25.58 0.63
C THR A 13 3.77 24.55 -0.32
N ALA A 14 3.29 24.58 -1.56
CA ALA A 14 4.10 24.14 -2.67
C ALA A 14 5.35 25.01 -2.62
N THR A 15 6.35 24.58 -1.86
CA THR A 15 7.70 25.07 -2.03
C THR A 15 8.03 24.64 -3.44
N LEU A 16 7.96 25.60 -4.35
CA LEU A 16 8.30 25.40 -5.75
C LEU A 16 9.81 25.20 -5.79
N LEU A 17 10.29 24.03 -5.36
CA LEU A 17 11.62 23.58 -5.69
C LEU A 17 11.56 23.34 -7.20
N PHE A 18 12.15 24.28 -7.93
CA PHE A 18 12.54 24.08 -9.31
C PHE A 18 13.55 22.92 -9.31
N SER A 19 13.07 21.69 -9.28
CA SER A 19 13.84 20.56 -9.77
C SER A 19 14.15 20.90 -11.22
N GLN A 20 15.43 21.15 -11.49
CA GLN A 20 15.89 21.39 -12.85
C GLN A 20 15.79 20.06 -13.61
N GLY A 21 14.60 19.75 -14.11
CA GLY A 21 14.39 18.74 -15.14
C GLY A 21 15.12 19.17 -16.41
N PHE A 22 16.43 18.91 -16.47
CA PHE A 22 17.22 18.99 -17.68
C PHE A 22 17.12 17.64 -18.39
N THR A 23 16.22 17.52 -19.37
CA THR A 23 16.38 16.46 -20.38
C THR A 23 17.47 16.91 -21.36
N THR A 24 18.69 16.39 -21.21
CA THR A 24 19.64 16.39 -22.32
C THR A 24 19.16 15.37 -23.35
N VAL A 25 18.60 15.85 -24.46
CA VAL A 25 18.50 15.03 -25.66
C VAL A 25 19.92 14.75 -26.16
N ASN A 26 20.27 13.47 -26.26
CA ASN A 26 21.53 13.02 -26.82
C ASN A 26 21.58 13.41 -28.30
N ALA A 27 22.52 14.27 -28.66
CA ALA A 27 22.88 14.52 -30.05
C ALA A 27 24.35 14.13 -30.20
N GLU A 28 24.60 12.97 -30.79
CA GLU A 28 25.93 12.60 -31.23
C GLU A 28 26.46 13.60 -32.27
N SER A 29 27.74 13.91 -32.09
CA SER A 29 28.68 14.44 -33.07
C SER A 29 28.91 15.95 -33.17
N HIS A 30 30.21 16.24 -33.34
CA HIS A 30 30.88 17.47 -33.77
C HIS A 30 31.20 18.56 -32.73
N LYS A 31 32.42 18.39 -32.17
CA LYS A 31 33.45 19.40 -31.89
C LYS A 31 33.10 20.82 -32.41
N GLY A 32 32.63 21.70 -31.52
CA GLY A 32 32.43 23.12 -31.83
C GLY A 32 32.00 23.93 -30.61
N LYS A 33 32.80 24.95 -30.25
CA LYS A 33 32.45 25.94 -29.21
C LYS A 33 31.18 26.70 -29.63
N GLY A 34 30.11 26.65 -28.83
CA GLY A 34 28.87 27.38 -29.09
C GLY A 34 27.97 27.47 -27.85
N ASN A 35 27.43 28.67 -27.60
CA ASN A 35 26.55 29.06 -26.49
C ASN A 35 25.50 28.00 -26.10
N LYS A 36 25.44 27.65 -24.80
CA LYS A 36 24.31 26.96 -24.19
C LYS A 36 23.05 27.84 -24.31
N LYS A 37 22.23 27.62 -25.34
CA LYS A 37 20.90 28.23 -25.42
C LYS A 37 20.05 27.65 -24.27
N LYS A 38 19.72 28.47 -23.27
CA LYS A 38 18.63 28.16 -22.34
C LYS A 38 17.35 28.10 -23.16
N THR A 39 16.88 26.91 -23.48
CA THR A 39 15.55 26.72 -24.07
C THR A 39 14.53 27.05 -22.98
N HIS A 40 13.82 28.17 -23.14
CA HIS A 40 12.74 28.53 -22.25
C HIS A 40 11.62 27.51 -22.42
N VAL A 41 11.35 26.71 -21.37
CA VAL A 41 10.17 25.84 -21.34
C VAL A 41 8.96 26.75 -21.31
N VAL A 42 8.16 26.71 -22.37
CA VAL A 42 6.96 27.54 -22.50
C VAL A 42 5.84 26.83 -21.76
N ASP A 43 5.34 27.47 -20.70
CA ASP A 43 4.09 27.13 -20.02
C ASP A 43 3.21 28.40 -20.06
N LYS A 44 2.31 28.49 -21.03
CA LYS A 44 1.48 29.69 -21.24
C LYS A 44 0.37 29.79 -20.20
N ASN A 45 -0.19 28.66 -19.80
CA ASN A 45 -1.33 28.61 -18.90
C ASN A 45 -0.90 28.67 -17.41
N LYS A 46 0.42 28.59 -17.17
CA LYS A 46 1.09 28.65 -15.86
C LYS A 46 0.57 27.58 -14.91
N ASN A 47 0.27 26.40 -15.43
CA ASN A 47 -0.22 25.28 -14.64
C ASN A 47 0.93 24.40 -14.10
N GLY A 48 2.18 24.62 -14.53
CA GLY A 48 3.35 23.86 -14.11
C GLY A 48 3.79 22.79 -15.11
N ILE A 49 3.05 22.58 -16.19
CA ILE A 49 3.37 21.62 -17.26
C ILE A 49 3.73 22.38 -18.53
N ALA A 50 4.79 21.94 -19.21
CA ALA A 50 5.19 22.54 -20.47
C ALA A 50 4.13 22.36 -21.56
N ASP A 51 3.80 23.43 -22.29
CA ASP A 51 2.91 23.42 -23.46
C ASP A 51 3.31 22.33 -24.48
N THR A 52 4.61 22.06 -24.62
CA THR A 52 5.14 21.04 -25.53
C THR A 52 4.81 19.62 -25.08
N TRP A 53 4.82 19.38 -23.76
CA TRP A 53 4.46 18.09 -23.18
C TRP A 53 2.94 17.90 -23.22
N GLU A 54 2.17 18.94 -22.87
CA GLU A 54 0.70 18.93 -23.03
C GLU A 54 0.32 18.60 -24.49
N LYS A 55 0.97 19.26 -25.46
CA LYS A 55 0.74 19.01 -26.89
C LYS A 55 1.11 17.59 -27.32
N LYS A 56 2.23 17.03 -26.81
CA LYS A 56 2.69 15.66 -27.13
C LYS A 56 1.59 14.65 -26.81
N TYR A 57 0.95 14.80 -25.65
CA TYR A 57 -0.09 13.88 -25.16
C TYR A 57 -1.52 14.34 -25.43
N LYS A 58 -1.69 15.41 -26.22
CA LYS A 58 -3.00 15.98 -26.57
C LYS A 58 -3.83 16.39 -25.34
N LEU A 59 -3.14 16.85 -24.30
CA LEU A 59 -3.72 17.43 -23.10
C LEU A 59 -3.88 18.94 -23.30
N SER A 60 -4.94 19.53 -22.74
CA SER A 60 -5.14 20.97 -22.80
C SER A 60 -6.09 21.46 -21.70
N GLY A 61 -5.75 22.58 -21.08
CA GLY A 61 -6.62 23.27 -20.13
C GLY A 61 -5.94 23.44 -18.77
N LYS A 62 -6.43 24.40 -17.97
CA LYS A 62 -5.79 24.73 -16.69
C LYS A 62 -5.91 23.61 -15.64
N ASN A 63 -6.96 22.78 -15.73
CA ASN A 63 -7.26 21.76 -14.73
C ASN A 63 -6.60 20.41 -15.00
N ILE A 64 -5.95 20.24 -16.16
CA ILE A 64 -5.33 18.96 -16.57
C ILE A 64 -4.32 18.47 -15.55
N VAL A 65 -3.67 19.37 -14.81
CA VAL A 65 -2.62 19.04 -13.84
C VAL A 65 -3.09 18.16 -12.69
N LYS A 66 -4.40 18.15 -12.41
CA LYS A 66 -5.01 17.31 -11.36
C LYS A 66 -5.78 16.12 -11.93
N GLU A 67 -5.84 16.01 -13.25
CA GLU A 67 -6.44 14.87 -13.92
C GLU A 67 -5.44 13.72 -13.89
N ASP A 68 -5.97 12.51 -13.76
CA ASP A 68 -5.28 11.24 -13.86
C ASP A 68 -5.89 10.56 -15.10
N LYS A 69 -5.13 10.54 -16.18
CA LYS A 69 -5.68 10.38 -17.52
C LYS A 69 -5.79 8.91 -17.94
N ASP A 70 -4.85 8.09 -17.54
CA ASP A 70 -4.80 6.64 -17.72
C ASP A 70 -5.25 5.84 -16.48
N LYS A 71 -5.44 6.51 -15.34
CA LYS A 71 -6.04 5.96 -14.11
C LYS A 71 -5.15 4.99 -13.36
N ASP A 72 -3.84 5.24 -13.36
CA ASP A 72 -2.89 4.51 -12.52
C ASP A 72 -2.75 5.09 -11.11
N GLY A 73 -3.37 6.26 -10.85
CA GLY A 73 -3.35 6.94 -9.56
C GLY A 73 -2.40 8.13 -9.49
N LEU A 74 -1.62 8.40 -10.55
CA LEU A 74 -0.79 9.59 -10.67
C LEU A 74 -1.55 10.70 -11.41
N THR A 75 -1.34 11.94 -10.98
CA THR A 75 -1.85 13.08 -11.75
C THR A 75 -0.91 13.42 -12.88
N ASN A 76 -1.42 14.00 -13.97
CA ASN A 76 -0.59 14.44 -15.10
C ASN A 76 0.60 15.34 -14.68
N LEU A 77 0.47 16.08 -13.57
CA LEU A 77 1.57 16.89 -13.04
C LEU A 77 2.70 16.03 -12.45
N VAL A 78 2.34 15.02 -11.66
CA VAL A 78 3.31 14.08 -11.09
C VAL A 78 4.01 13.32 -12.20
N GLU A 79 3.27 12.82 -13.18
CA GLU A 79 3.84 12.15 -14.34
C GLU A 79 4.77 13.04 -15.16
N TYR A 80 4.45 14.34 -15.29
CA TYR A 80 5.35 15.31 -15.90
C TYR A 80 6.65 15.48 -15.10
N GLN A 81 6.59 15.47 -13.77
CA GLN A 81 7.76 15.56 -12.88
C GLN A 81 8.63 14.30 -12.94
N LEU A 82 8.02 13.13 -13.12
CA LEU A 82 8.68 11.83 -13.24
C LEU A 82 9.12 11.47 -14.67
N ASN A 83 8.81 12.30 -15.66
CA ASN A 83 9.02 12.03 -17.10
C ASN A 83 8.27 10.79 -17.64
N LEU A 84 7.11 10.50 -17.07
CA LEU A 84 6.23 9.40 -17.45
C LEU A 84 5.28 9.77 -18.60
N ASN A 85 4.44 8.82 -19.00
CA ASN A 85 3.49 8.93 -20.10
C ASN A 85 2.04 8.97 -19.59
N PRO A 86 1.39 10.16 -19.59
CA PRO A 86 0.05 10.41 -19.03
C PRO A 86 -1.11 9.82 -19.82
N VAL A 87 -0.85 8.88 -20.71
CA VAL A 87 -1.88 8.16 -21.44
C VAL A 87 -1.59 6.66 -21.47
N SER A 88 -0.69 6.19 -20.60
CA SER A 88 -0.22 4.82 -20.47
C SER A 88 0.06 4.57 -19.00
N SER A 89 -0.81 3.82 -18.35
CA SER A 89 -0.68 3.45 -16.92
C SER A 89 0.59 2.67 -16.56
N ASP A 90 1.41 2.33 -17.55
CA ASP A 90 2.64 1.55 -17.51
C ASP A 90 3.50 2.10 -18.66
N SER A 91 4.38 3.03 -18.33
CA SER A 91 5.15 3.85 -19.26
C SER A 91 6.27 3.06 -19.94
N ASP A 92 6.90 2.16 -19.19
CA ASP A 92 8.08 1.41 -19.61
C ASP A 92 7.76 -0.03 -20.09
N LYS A 93 6.53 -0.50 -19.82
CA LYS A 93 5.94 -1.78 -20.22
C LYS A 93 6.50 -2.98 -19.49
N ASP A 94 6.91 -2.81 -18.24
CA ASP A 94 7.41 -3.89 -17.39
C ASP A 94 6.29 -4.69 -16.67
N LYS A 95 5.03 -4.25 -16.82
CA LYS A 95 3.78 -4.77 -16.21
C LYS A 95 3.50 -4.29 -14.79
N LEU A 96 4.31 -3.40 -14.24
CA LEU A 96 3.98 -2.60 -13.08
C LEU A 96 3.36 -1.29 -13.57
N THR A 97 2.33 -0.80 -12.88
CA THR A 97 1.77 0.50 -13.24
C THR A 97 2.65 1.62 -12.69
N ASP A 98 2.75 2.77 -13.36
CA ASP A 98 3.62 3.86 -12.91
C ASP A 98 3.31 4.30 -11.47
N GLY A 99 2.04 4.29 -11.07
CA GLY A 99 1.65 4.58 -9.68
C GLY A 99 2.23 3.61 -8.64
N LEU A 100 2.56 2.39 -9.03
CA LEU A 100 3.16 1.33 -8.19
C LEU A 100 4.68 1.21 -8.36
N GLU A 101 5.29 1.93 -9.30
CA GLU A 101 6.74 2.03 -9.42
C GLU A 101 7.34 2.85 -8.26
N ASP A 102 8.62 2.62 -7.99
CA ASP A 102 9.46 3.36 -7.02
C ASP A 102 10.50 4.15 -7.83
N SER A 103 10.21 5.43 -8.12
CA SER A 103 11.01 6.19 -9.09
C SER A 103 12.35 6.68 -8.53
N ASP A 104 12.46 6.84 -7.22
CA ASP A 104 13.67 7.32 -6.55
C ASP A 104 14.42 6.26 -5.73
N ASN A 105 13.88 5.05 -5.67
CA ASN A 105 14.45 3.83 -5.10
C ASN A 105 14.60 3.90 -3.57
N ASP A 106 13.58 4.40 -2.90
CA ASP A 106 13.56 4.58 -1.46
C ASP A 106 12.74 3.52 -0.70
N GLN A 107 12.09 2.60 -1.44
CA GLN A 107 11.16 1.54 -0.99
C GLN A 107 9.71 1.99 -0.76
N LEU A 108 9.30 3.14 -1.27
CA LEU A 108 7.89 3.52 -1.39
C LEU A 108 7.50 3.60 -2.87
N SER A 109 6.27 3.20 -3.17
CA SER A 109 5.72 3.45 -4.50
C SER A 109 5.33 4.92 -4.65
N ASN A 110 5.38 5.43 -5.89
CA ASN A 110 5.00 6.80 -6.24
C ASN A 110 3.65 7.22 -5.63
N ILE A 111 2.65 6.34 -5.65
CA ILE A 111 1.33 6.62 -5.06
C ILE A 111 1.34 6.62 -3.52
N SER A 112 2.19 5.80 -2.88
CA SER A 112 2.36 5.80 -1.42
C SER A 112 2.99 7.07 -0.91
N GLU A 113 4.00 7.58 -1.61
CA GLU A 113 4.64 8.84 -1.27
C GLU A 113 3.65 10.02 -1.33
N ILE A 114 2.82 10.08 -2.37
CA ILE A 114 1.72 11.06 -2.47
C ILE A 114 0.74 10.94 -1.29
N GLU A 115 0.47 9.73 -0.81
CA GLU A 115 -0.41 9.49 0.35
C GLU A 115 0.22 9.93 1.68
N LEU A 116 1.54 9.83 1.81
CA LEU A 116 2.32 10.25 2.97
C LEU A 116 2.64 11.76 2.94
N GLY A 117 2.66 12.36 1.76
CA GLY A 117 3.04 13.74 1.52
C GLY A 117 4.54 13.92 1.27
N THR A 118 5.23 12.86 0.87
CA THR A 118 6.62 12.85 0.41
C THR A 118 6.68 13.06 -1.12
N GLU A 119 7.87 13.21 -1.68
CA GLU A 119 8.11 13.59 -3.07
C GLU A 119 8.61 12.39 -3.91
N PRO A 120 7.82 11.87 -4.88
CA PRO A 120 8.17 10.67 -5.67
C PRO A 120 9.44 10.67 -6.51
N ASN A 121 10.21 11.74 -6.47
CA ASN A 121 11.46 11.90 -7.19
C ASN A 121 12.60 12.35 -6.29
N ASN A 122 12.41 12.26 -4.98
CA ASN A 122 13.35 12.67 -3.98
C ASN A 122 13.26 11.69 -2.79
N PRO A 123 14.25 10.80 -2.63
CA PRO A 123 14.15 9.69 -1.69
C PRO A 123 14.23 10.13 -0.22
N ASP A 124 14.47 11.41 0.06
CA ASP A 124 14.59 12.04 1.38
C ASP A 124 13.95 13.44 1.27
N THR A 125 12.64 13.51 1.49
CA THR A 125 11.84 14.70 1.20
C THR A 125 12.21 15.89 2.09
N ASP A 126 12.57 15.66 3.35
CA ASP A 126 12.85 16.73 4.31
C ASP A 126 14.35 17.03 4.50
N GLU A 127 15.20 16.37 3.71
CA GLU A 127 16.65 16.54 3.64
C GLU A 127 17.35 16.23 4.97
N ASP A 128 16.82 15.30 5.76
CA ASP A 128 17.36 14.92 7.07
C ASP A 128 18.39 13.77 7.01
N HIS A 129 18.64 13.23 5.82
CA HIS A 129 19.49 12.08 5.48
C HIS A 129 18.91 10.70 5.83
N ILE A 130 17.61 10.60 6.09
CA ILE A 130 16.87 9.35 6.22
C ILE A 130 15.93 9.26 5.02
N ASN A 131 15.95 8.13 4.32
CA ASN A 131 15.03 7.95 3.20
C ASN A 131 13.58 7.91 3.71
N ASP A 132 12.64 8.44 2.93
CA ASP A 132 11.22 8.49 3.31
C ASP A 132 10.68 7.07 3.61
N GLY A 133 11.03 6.07 2.81
CA GLY A 133 10.67 4.66 3.05
C GLY A 133 11.26 4.04 4.32
N ALA A 134 12.34 4.61 4.86
CA ALA A 134 12.98 4.21 6.11
C ALA A 134 12.55 5.08 7.31
N GLU A 135 11.82 6.17 7.07
CA GLU A 135 11.30 7.00 8.15
C GLU A 135 10.27 6.23 9.00
N VAL A 136 10.25 6.53 10.29
CA VAL A 136 9.34 5.91 11.24
C VAL A 136 8.14 6.80 11.55
N SER A 137 6.96 6.20 11.52
CA SER A 137 5.74 6.83 12.02
C SER A 137 5.81 7.11 13.52
N LYS A 138 4.85 7.90 14.04
CA LYS A 138 4.74 8.22 15.47
C LYS A 138 4.67 7.00 16.39
N ASP A 139 4.26 5.86 15.86
CA ASP A 139 4.12 4.60 16.58
C ASP A 139 5.39 3.72 16.46
N GLY A 140 6.45 4.22 15.82
CA GLY A 140 7.77 3.57 15.70
C GLY A 140 7.89 2.55 14.56
N VAL A 141 6.92 2.52 13.64
CA VAL A 141 6.89 1.62 12.48
C VAL A 141 7.44 2.36 11.25
N GLU A 142 8.37 1.74 10.52
CA GLU A 142 8.87 2.23 9.21
C GLU A 142 7.72 2.43 8.22
N TYR A 143 7.76 3.48 7.39
CA TYR A 143 6.64 3.76 6.48
C TYR A 143 6.42 2.67 5.44
N SER A 144 7.49 2.08 4.89
CA SER A 144 7.42 0.94 3.96
C SER A 144 6.66 -0.26 4.54
N GLN A 145 6.81 -0.51 5.85
CA GLN A 145 6.19 -1.63 6.57
C GLN A 145 4.73 -1.36 7.00
N LYS A 146 4.19 -0.18 6.73
CA LYS A 146 2.84 0.19 7.14
C LYS A 146 1.80 -0.49 6.25
N VAL A 147 0.73 -1.00 6.87
CA VAL A 147 -0.33 -1.67 6.12
C VAL A 147 -1.22 -0.65 5.39
N ARG A 148 -1.31 -0.80 4.07
CA ARG A 148 -2.20 -0.02 3.21
C ARG A 148 -3.61 -0.58 3.19
N ASN A 149 -3.76 -1.86 2.82
CA ASN A 149 -5.05 -2.52 2.67
C ASN A 149 -5.04 -3.89 3.36
N ILE A 150 -6.19 -4.28 3.94
CA ILE A 150 -6.46 -5.66 4.32
C ILE A 150 -7.87 -6.02 3.84
N ASP A 151 -8.03 -7.17 3.19
CA ASP A 151 -9.29 -7.85 2.97
C ASP A 151 -9.22 -9.25 3.60
N ILE A 152 -10.06 -9.54 4.60
CA ILE A 152 -10.13 -10.87 5.22
C ILE A 152 -11.54 -11.40 5.05
N LYS A 153 -11.66 -12.63 4.52
CA LYS A 153 -12.87 -13.44 4.59
C LYS A 153 -12.61 -14.67 5.44
N LEU A 154 -13.50 -14.90 6.38
CA LEU A 154 -13.42 -16.02 7.29
C LEU A 154 -14.76 -16.73 7.34
N GLU A 155 -14.74 -18.05 7.26
CA GLU A 155 -15.93 -18.89 7.36
C GLU A 155 -15.70 -20.04 8.33
N THR A 156 -16.61 -20.20 9.28
CA THR A 156 -16.73 -21.37 10.16
C THR A 156 -18.02 -22.11 9.81
N SER A 157 -18.27 -23.24 10.47
CA SER A 157 -19.51 -24.00 10.31
C SER A 157 -20.78 -23.19 10.61
N ASP A 158 -20.70 -22.16 11.46
CA ASP A 158 -21.83 -21.37 11.94
C ASP A 158 -21.79 -19.88 11.56
N LYS A 159 -20.64 -19.35 11.10
CA LYS A 159 -20.44 -17.91 10.89
C LYS A 159 -19.65 -17.59 9.63
N LYS A 160 -19.93 -16.41 9.05
CA LYS A 160 -19.13 -15.79 7.99
C LYS A 160 -18.76 -14.38 8.40
N MET A 161 -17.48 -14.04 8.33
CA MET A 161 -16.93 -12.73 8.67
C MET A 161 -16.17 -12.17 7.47
N ASN A 162 -16.35 -10.89 7.22
CA ASN A 162 -15.63 -10.11 6.22
C ASN A 162 -15.10 -8.85 6.91
N LEU A 163 -13.81 -8.59 6.75
CA LEU A 163 -13.14 -7.39 7.23
C LEU A 163 -12.46 -6.70 6.04
N LYS A 164 -12.68 -5.40 5.90
CA LYS A 164 -11.89 -4.54 5.04
C LYS A 164 -11.27 -3.42 5.87
N TYR A 165 -9.96 -3.31 5.83
CA TYR A 165 -9.19 -2.18 6.34
C TYR A 165 -8.54 -1.44 5.18
N LYS A 166 -8.54 -0.11 5.25
CA LYS A 166 -7.86 0.74 4.27
C LYS A 166 -7.29 1.98 4.92
N TYR A 167 -5.99 2.19 4.76
CA TYR A 167 -5.28 3.42 5.09
C TYR A 167 -5.33 4.38 3.88
N LYS A 168 -5.72 5.64 4.11
CA LYS A 168 -5.70 6.72 3.11
C LYS A 168 -5.47 8.07 3.77
N LYS A 169 -4.47 8.83 3.30
CA LYS A 169 -4.26 10.25 3.69
C LYS A 169 -4.32 10.46 5.21
N ASN A 170 -3.59 9.63 5.97
CA ASN A 170 -3.58 9.63 7.44
C ASN A 170 -4.94 9.33 8.11
N HIS A 171 -5.84 8.62 7.42
CA HIS A 171 -7.10 8.14 7.97
C HIS A 171 -7.31 6.66 7.69
N THR A 172 -7.93 5.94 8.62
CA THR A 172 -8.26 4.52 8.47
C THR A 172 -9.75 4.31 8.27
N ILE A 173 -10.09 3.55 7.25
CA ILE A 173 -11.45 3.12 6.94
C ILE A 173 -11.55 1.64 7.28
N ILE A 174 -12.48 1.31 8.18
CA ILE A 174 -12.74 -0.07 8.61
C ILE A 174 -14.18 -0.41 8.31
N LYS A 175 -14.39 -1.54 7.64
CA LYS A 175 -15.70 -2.14 7.40
C LYS A 175 -15.66 -3.60 7.83
N ALA A 176 -16.47 -3.97 8.80
CA ALA A 176 -16.62 -5.35 9.24
C ALA A 176 -18.10 -5.70 9.36
N ASN A 177 -18.48 -6.92 8.97
CA ASN A 177 -19.87 -7.39 9.03
C ASN A 177 -20.13 -8.32 10.22
N TYR A 178 -19.40 -8.15 11.32
CA TYR A 178 -19.51 -8.99 12.50
C TYR A 178 -19.69 -8.18 13.77
N LYS A 179 -20.73 -8.51 14.54
CA LYS A 179 -21.27 -7.66 15.62
C LYS A 179 -20.28 -7.43 16.77
N THR A 180 -19.35 -8.35 17.00
CA THR A 180 -18.36 -8.26 18.08
C THR A 180 -17.02 -7.70 17.64
N THR A 181 -16.82 -7.45 16.35
CA THR A 181 -15.56 -6.84 15.85
C THR A 181 -15.53 -5.37 16.26
N THR A 182 -14.61 -5.02 17.15
CA THR A 182 -14.39 -3.63 17.54
C THR A 182 -13.29 -2.97 16.72
N LYS A 183 -13.28 -1.64 16.69
CA LYS A 183 -12.20 -0.89 16.02
C LYS A 183 -10.85 -1.20 16.65
N GLU A 184 -10.81 -1.32 17.97
CA GLU A 184 -9.60 -1.60 18.74
C GLU A 184 -9.00 -2.97 18.39
N MET A 185 -9.84 -3.99 18.20
CA MET A 185 -9.39 -5.31 17.75
C MET A 185 -8.69 -5.22 16.39
N ILE A 186 -9.28 -4.49 15.43
CA ILE A 186 -8.71 -4.34 14.07
C ILE A 186 -7.45 -3.49 14.11
N THR A 187 -7.43 -2.39 14.85
CA THR A 187 -6.22 -1.57 15.00
C THR A 187 -5.09 -2.39 15.61
N SER A 188 -5.37 -3.21 16.62
CA SER A 188 -4.34 -4.06 17.22
C SER A 188 -3.86 -5.17 16.28
N LEU A 189 -4.74 -5.75 15.44
CA LEU A 189 -4.32 -6.68 14.38
C LEU A 189 -3.33 -6.01 13.42
N VAL A 190 -3.67 -4.83 12.93
CA VAL A 190 -2.82 -4.06 12.02
C VAL A 190 -1.48 -3.76 12.65
N SER A 191 -1.44 -3.27 13.89
CA SER A 191 -0.18 -2.98 14.58
C SER A 191 0.69 -4.24 14.80
N GLU A 192 0.09 -5.40 15.03
CA GLU A 192 0.84 -6.67 15.15
C GLU A 192 1.46 -7.11 13.81
N LEU A 193 0.79 -6.85 12.69
CA LEU A 193 1.32 -7.10 11.34
C LEU A 193 2.45 -6.12 10.99
N GLU A 194 2.27 -4.83 11.31
CA GLU A 194 3.22 -3.75 11.01
C GLU A 194 4.54 -3.88 11.79
N THR A 195 4.51 -4.43 13.01
CA THR A 195 5.69 -4.53 13.87
C THR A 195 6.56 -5.76 13.61
N LYS A 196 6.17 -6.60 12.64
CA LYS A 196 6.86 -7.85 12.31
C LYS A 196 6.98 -7.99 10.77
N PRO A 197 7.97 -7.33 10.15
CA PRO A 197 8.08 -7.24 8.68
C PRO A 197 8.35 -8.57 7.97
N ASP A 198 8.94 -9.54 8.70
CA ASP A 198 9.36 -10.85 8.19
C ASP A 198 8.42 -12.00 8.58
N LEU A 199 7.16 -11.69 8.90
CA LEU A 199 6.17 -12.72 9.22
C LEU A 199 6.03 -13.73 8.07
N SER A 200 6.19 -15.00 8.41
CA SER A 200 5.79 -16.11 7.55
C SER A 200 4.26 -16.18 7.42
N GLU A 201 3.77 -16.85 6.37
CA GLU A 201 2.34 -17.07 6.17
C GLU A 201 1.68 -17.72 7.39
N ASP A 202 2.33 -18.73 7.99
CA ASP A 202 1.85 -19.41 9.19
C ASP A 202 1.75 -18.47 10.40
N GLU A 203 2.72 -17.57 10.60
CA GLU A 203 2.66 -16.59 11.69
C GLU A 203 1.56 -15.55 11.46
N MET A 204 1.31 -15.14 10.21
CA MET A 204 0.18 -14.26 9.88
C MET A 204 -1.15 -14.95 10.14
N ILE A 205 -1.31 -16.21 9.73
CA ILE A 205 -2.49 -17.02 10.03
C ILE A 205 -2.69 -17.12 11.55
N ALA A 206 -1.63 -17.38 12.32
CA ALA A 206 -1.70 -17.45 13.78
C ALA A 206 -2.16 -16.12 14.39
N ILE A 207 -1.60 -14.99 13.95
CA ILE A 207 -2.02 -13.65 14.41
C ILE A 207 -3.51 -13.42 14.10
N ILE A 208 -3.94 -13.68 12.87
CA ILE A 208 -5.34 -13.49 12.46
C ILE A 208 -6.27 -14.38 13.28
N THR A 209 -5.98 -15.68 13.37
CA THR A 209 -6.85 -16.66 14.05
C THR A 209 -6.91 -16.43 15.56
N ALA A 210 -5.79 -16.11 16.20
CA ALA A 210 -5.75 -15.71 17.61
C ALA A 210 -6.63 -14.47 17.84
N LYS A 211 -6.60 -13.49 16.92
CA LYS A 211 -7.37 -12.25 17.07
C LYS A 211 -8.88 -12.47 17.05
N PHE A 212 -9.32 -13.45 16.28
CA PHE A 212 -10.73 -13.80 16.13
C PHE A 212 -11.16 -14.98 17.00
N GLY A 213 -10.24 -15.57 17.78
CA GLY A 213 -10.52 -16.68 18.69
C GLY A 213 -10.85 -17.99 17.97
N LEU A 214 -10.07 -18.34 16.94
CA LEU A 214 -10.35 -19.47 16.04
C LEU A 214 -9.33 -20.61 16.15
N GLU A 215 -8.42 -20.55 17.11
CA GLU A 215 -7.29 -21.48 17.23
C GLU A 215 -7.74 -22.95 17.34
N ASP A 216 -8.89 -23.19 17.99
CA ASP A 216 -9.45 -24.53 18.21
C ASP A 216 -10.67 -24.82 17.31
N HIS A 217 -10.87 -24.08 16.23
CA HIS A 217 -12.08 -24.17 15.40
C HIS A 217 -11.72 -24.55 13.98
N SER A 218 -12.58 -25.33 13.33
CA SER A 218 -12.45 -25.54 11.88
C SER A 218 -12.88 -24.26 11.16
N TYR A 219 -11.99 -23.68 10.37
CA TYR A 219 -12.23 -22.44 9.61
C TYR A 219 -11.69 -22.53 8.17
N ASN A 220 -12.29 -21.73 7.29
CA ASN A 220 -11.68 -21.27 6.04
C ASN A 220 -11.22 -19.81 6.23
N LEU A 221 -10.04 -19.48 5.75
CA LEU A 221 -9.46 -18.15 5.77
C LEU A 221 -8.96 -17.77 4.37
N GLU A 222 -9.46 -16.64 3.86
CA GLU A 222 -8.86 -15.91 2.76
C GLU A 222 -8.41 -14.55 3.29
N ALA A 223 -7.15 -14.18 3.09
CA ALA A 223 -6.67 -12.85 3.44
C ALA A 223 -5.78 -12.27 2.34
N GLU A 224 -5.96 -10.98 2.05
CA GLU A 224 -5.11 -10.18 1.18
C GLU A 224 -4.63 -8.97 1.98
N ILE A 225 -3.30 -8.80 2.09
CA ILE A 225 -2.65 -7.73 2.84
C ILE A 225 -1.71 -7.00 1.87
N GLU A 226 -1.86 -5.68 1.77
CA GLU A 226 -1.02 -4.81 0.96
C GLU A 226 -0.32 -3.79 1.87
N PHE A 227 0.98 -3.62 1.71
CA PHE A 227 1.82 -2.66 2.41
C PHE A 227 2.05 -1.40 1.57
N LEU A 228 2.59 -0.32 2.18
CA LEU A 228 2.85 0.93 1.45
C LEU A 228 4.01 0.80 0.44
N ASP A 229 4.94 -0.12 0.65
CA ASP A 229 5.97 -0.47 -0.33
C ASP A 229 5.43 -1.23 -1.57
N GLY A 230 4.12 -1.51 -1.61
CA GLY A 230 3.48 -2.27 -2.69
C GLY A 230 3.59 -3.79 -2.52
N LYS A 231 4.24 -4.30 -1.46
CA LYS A 231 4.27 -5.72 -1.13
C LYS A 231 2.85 -6.21 -0.86
N GLU A 232 2.47 -7.27 -1.56
CA GLU A 232 1.18 -7.93 -1.41
C GLU A 232 1.37 -9.36 -0.88
N ILE A 233 0.56 -9.75 0.09
CA ILE A 233 0.52 -11.09 0.67
C ILE A 233 -0.90 -11.62 0.54
N LYS A 234 -1.02 -12.81 -0.06
CA LYS A 234 -2.27 -13.55 -0.21
C LYS A 234 -2.18 -14.85 0.59
N ILE A 235 -3.19 -15.12 1.40
CA ILE A 235 -3.30 -16.28 2.28
C ILE A 235 -4.59 -17.00 1.96
N GLU A 236 -4.52 -18.30 1.71
CA GLU A 236 -5.69 -19.18 1.53
C GLU A 236 -5.50 -20.43 2.39
N LYS A 237 -6.35 -20.60 3.41
CA LYS A 237 -6.36 -21.77 4.29
C LYS A 237 -7.75 -22.41 4.29
N GLU A 238 -7.82 -23.64 3.82
CA GLU A 238 -9.06 -24.43 3.81
C GLU A 238 -9.24 -25.25 5.09
N LEU A 239 -10.52 -25.52 5.41
CA LEU A 239 -11.00 -26.43 6.43
C LEU A 239 -10.35 -27.80 6.29
N LEU A 240 -9.50 -28.18 7.25
CA LEU A 240 -9.22 -29.60 7.49
C LEU A 240 -10.42 -30.17 8.26
N SER A 241 -11.20 -31.04 7.61
CA SER A 241 -12.25 -31.77 8.29
C SER A 241 -11.63 -32.78 9.26
N ASP A 242 -11.99 -32.73 10.54
CA ASP A 242 -11.76 -33.82 11.49
C ASP A 242 -12.57 -35.05 11.07
N LYS A 243 -12.06 -35.78 10.09
CA LYS A 243 -12.50 -37.13 9.73
C LYS A 243 -11.26 -37.86 9.25
N ASP A 244 -10.51 -38.42 10.19
CA ASP A 244 -9.74 -39.65 9.97
C ASP A 244 -9.24 -40.29 11.30
N ASP A 245 -9.87 -40.02 12.45
CA ASP A 245 -9.56 -40.73 13.71
C ASP A 245 -10.84 -41.08 14.50
N GLN A 246 -11.76 -41.80 13.86
CA GLN A 246 -12.65 -42.74 14.58
C GLN A 246 -12.96 -43.94 13.68
N ASP A 247 -12.12 -44.96 13.77
CA ASP A 247 -12.61 -46.33 13.91
C ASP A 247 -11.49 -47.22 14.45
N ASN A 248 -11.55 -47.49 15.75
CA ASN A 248 -11.31 -48.79 16.39
C ASN A 248 -11.22 -48.59 17.91
N ASN A 249 -12.37 -48.28 18.54
CA ASN A 249 -12.55 -48.56 19.96
C ASN A 249 -13.26 -49.91 20.10
N ASP A 250 -12.65 -50.76 20.92
CA ASP A 250 -13.28 -51.62 21.91
C ASP A 250 -14.21 -52.74 21.44
N GLU A 251 -13.66 -53.94 21.34
CA GLU A 251 -14.34 -55.13 21.86
C GLU A 251 -13.87 -55.38 23.30
N ASP A 252 -14.55 -54.70 24.24
CA ASP A 252 -14.64 -55.09 25.64
C ASP A 252 -15.67 -56.23 25.74
N HIS A 253 -15.22 -57.43 26.08
CA HIS A 253 -16.07 -58.52 26.57
C HIS A 253 -15.57 -58.94 27.94
N GLY A 254 -16.29 -58.43 28.94
CA GLY A 254 -16.07 -58.66 30.35
C GLY A 254 -16.29 -60.10 30.82
N ASP A 255 -15.77 -60.29 32.04
CA ASP A 255 -15.64 -61.50 32.83
C ASP A 255 -16.93 -62.31 33.05
N GLY A 256 -16.73 -63.61 33.24
CA GLY A 256 -17.71 -64.53 33.83
C GLY A 256 -17.01 -65.73 34.46
N ASP A 257 -16.68 -65.63 35.74
CA ASP A 257 -16.29 -66.75 36.62
C ASP A 257 -17.33 -67.89 36.58
N HIS A 258 -16.88 -69.16 36.64
CA HIS A 258 -17.60 -70.27 37.29
C HIS A 258 -16.65 -71.42 37.68
N ASP A 259 -16.81 -71.88 38.92
CA ASP A 259 -16.07 -72.90 39.66
C ASP A 259 -16.28 -74.38 39.20
N ASN A 260 -15.41 -75.25 39.75
CA ASN A 260 -15.47 -76.72 39.94
C ASN A 260 -15.32 -77.61 38.68
N ASP A 261 -14.54 -78.69 38.67
CA ASP A 261 -14.31 -79.75 39.68
C ASP A 261 -12.93 -80.43 39.43
#